data_AF-A0A8J5T8D1-F1
#
_entry.id   AF-A0A8J5T8D1-F1
#
_cell.length_a   1.000
_cell.length_b   1.000
_cell.length_c   1.000
_cell.angle_alpha   90.00
_cell.angle_beta   90.00
_cell.angle_gamma   90.00
#
_symmetry.space_group_name_H-M   'P 1'
#
loop_
_entity.id
_entity.type
_entity.pdbx_description
1 polymer ?
#
loop_
_entity_poly.entity_id
_entity_poly.type
_entity_poly.pdbx_seq_one_letter_code
_entity_poly.pdbx_strand_id
1 'polypeptide(L)'
;MILGGLHIEMAALKMAGSWLQGSGWAETLVQADIASPGTANSFLKAAHVTRTRRGHQITAATLNILLYSTRLMANTLKMPKVMVMSP
;
A
#
# COMPACT_ATOMS: atom_id res chain seq x y z
N MET A 1 29.22 3.91 -13.46
CA MET A 1 28.90 3.15 -12.24
C MET A 1 27.50 3.54 -11.76
N ILE A 2 26.46 2.87 -12.26
CA ILE A 2 25.05 3.08 -11.88
C ILE A 2 24.38 1.70 -11.69
N LEU A 3 25.05 0.78 -10.97
CA LEU A 3 24.46 -0.53 -10.64
C LEU A 3 23.98 -0.59 -9.18
N GLY A 4 24.71 0.01 -8.22
CA GLY A 4 24.38 -0.11 -6.79
C GLY A 4 22.98 0.43 -6.43
N GLY A 5 22.70 1.69 -6.75
CA GLY A 5 21.42 2.33 -6.41
C GLY A 5 20.21 1.64 -7.05
N LEU A 6 20.32 1.24 -8.32
CA LEU A 6 19.25 0.54 -9.03
C LEU A 6 19.01 -0.86 -8.45
N HIS A 7 20.07 -1.60 -8.08
CA HIS A 7 19.93 -2.92 -7.45
C HIS A 7 19.28 -2.83 -6.07
N ILE A 8 19.67 -1.84 -5.26
CA ILE A 8 19.06 -1.59 -3.94
C ILE A 8 17.58 -1.24 -4.11
N GLU A 9 17.26 -0.36 -5.06
CA GLU A 9 15.87 -0.02 -5.36
C GLU A 9 15.07 -1.25 -5.79
N MET A 10 15.59 -2.05 -6.72
CA MET A 10 14.94 -3.29 -7.16
C MET A 10 14.70 -4.24 -5.99
N ALA A 11 15.67 -4.40 -5.09
CA ALA A 11 15.52 -5.22 -3.89
C ALA A 11 14.41 -4.69 -2.97
N ALA A 12 14.38 -3.37 -2.72
CA ALA A 12 13.34 -2.74 -1.92
C ALA A 12 11.94 -2.88 -2.56
N LEU A 13 11.83 -2.72 -3.88
CA LEU A 13 10.57 -2.91 -4.61
C LEU A 13 10.11 -4.36 -4.55
N LYS A 14 11.01 -5.34 -4.71
CA LYS A 14 10.65 -6.76 -4.56
C LYS A 14 10.20 -7.11 -3.15
N MET A 15 10.84 -6.55 -2.13
CA MET A 15 10.44 -6.72 -0.73
C MET A 15 9.04 -6.12 -0.47
N ALA A 16 8.76 -4.93 -0.98
CA ALA A 16 7.41 -4.37 -0.90
C ALA A 16 6.38 -5.24 -1.64
N GLY A 17 6.74 -5.77 -2.81
CA GLY A 17 5.91 -6.70 -3.57
C GLY A 17 5.60 -7.99 -2.80
N SER A 18 6.55 -8.54 -2.06
CA SER A 18 6.31 -9.74 -1.24
C SER A 18 5.41 -9.47 -0.04
N TRP A 19 5.42 -8.26 0.53
CA TRP A 19 4.45 -7.87 1.56
C TRP A 19 3.03 -7.74 1.00
N LEU A 20 2.88 -7.32 -0.25
CA LEU A 20 1.59 -7.20 -0.92
C LEU A 20 1.07 -8.54 -1.47
N GLN A 21 1.95 -9.52 -1.66
CA GLN A 21 1.57 -10.84 -2.18
C GLN A 21 0.55 -11.52 -1.26
N GLY A 22 -0.57 -11.97 -1.82
CA GLY A 22 -1.62 -12.67 -1.07
C GLY A 22 -2.52 -11.77 -0.22
N SER A 23 -2.29 -10.46 -0.22
CA SER A 23 -3.14 -9.49 0.50
C SER A 23 -4.46 -9.14 -0.21
N GLY A 24 -4.67 -9.64 -1.43
CA GLY A 24 -5.76 -9.18 -2.30
C GLY A 24 -5.46 -7.88 -3.06
N TRP A 25 -4.28 -7.28 -2.87
CA TRP A 25 -3.92 -6.01 -3.50
C TRP A 25 -3.92 -6.07 -5.03
N ALA A 26 -3.32 -7.10 -5.63
CA ALA A 26 -3.26 -7.22 -7.08
C ALA A 26 -4.65 -7.48 -7.69
N GLU A 27 -5.45 -8.30 -7.02
CA GLU A 27 -6.85 -8.58 -7.35
C GLU A 27 -7.68 -7.30 -7.29
N THR A 28 -7.47 -6.47 -6.26
CA THR A 28 -8.16 -5.17 -6.11
C THR A 28 -7.83 -4.23 -7.27
N LEU A 29 -6.57 -4.17 -7.72
CA LEU A 29 -6.19 -3.35 -8.88
C LEU A 29 -6.86 -3.83 -10.18
N VAL A 30 -7.00 -5.14 -10.34
CA VAL A 30 -7.68 -5.73 -11.50
C VAL A 30 -9.19 -5.44 -11.43
N GLN A 31 -9.81 -5.64 -10.27
CA GLN A 31 -11.23 -5.40 -10.08
C GLN A 31 -11.62 -3.93 -10.24
N ALA A 32 -10.72 -3.01 -9.87
CA ALA A 32 -10.90 -1.58 -10.07
C ALA A 32 -10.54 -1.09 -11.48
N ASP A 33 -10.23 -1.99 -12.43
CA ASP A 33 -9.79 -1.68 -13.80
C ASP A 33 -8.57 -0.74 -13.88
N ILE A 34 -7.71 -0.76 -12.85
CA ILE A 34 -6.50 0.07 -12.80
C ILE A 34 -5.35 -0.61 -13.58
N ALA A 35 -5.33 -1.94 -13.58
CA ALA A 35 -4.28 -2.73 -14.22
C ALA A 35 -4.83 -4.08 -14.70
N SER A 36 -4.32 -4.55 -15.84
CA SER A 36 -4.57 -5.94 -16.26
C SER A 36 -3.93 -6.94 -15.28
N PRO A 37 -4.40 -8.19 -15.20
CA PRO A 37 -3.84 -9.20 -14.30
C PRO A 37 -2.32 -9.37 -14.45
N GLY A 38 -1.82 -9.35 -15.70
CA GLY A 38 -0.38 -9.41 -15.98
C GLY A 38 0.37 -8.19 -15.45
N THR A 39 -0.21 -6.99 -15.60
CA THR A 39 0.40 -5.74 -15.12
C THR A 39 0.40 -5.68 -13.59
N ALA A 40 -0.70 -6.04 -12.93
CA ALA A 40 -0.78 -6.08 -11.47
C ALA A 40 0.25 -7.06 -10.87
N ASN A 41 0.37 -8.25 -11.44
CA ASN A 41 1.39 -9.24 -11.04
C ASN A 41 2.82 -8.75 -11.31
N SER A 42 3.04 -7.94 -12.36
CA SER A 42 4.35 -7.37 -12.66
C SER A 42 4.85 -6.40 -11.58
N PHE A 43 3.94 -5.72 -10.88
CA PHE A 43 4.28 -4.85 -9.75
C PHE A 43 4.78 -5.66 -8.55
N LEU A 44 4.11 -6.77 -8.22
CA LEU A 44 4.54 -7.67 -7.14
C LEU A 44 5.95 -8.21 -7.37
N LYS A 45 6.30 -8.47 -8.63
CA LYS A 45 7.62 -9.01 -9.02
C LYS A 45 8.68 -7.94 -9.29
N ALA A 46 8.31 -6.65 -9.21
CA ALA A 46 9.13 -5.51 -9.61
C ALA A 46 9.73 -5.67 -11.01
N ALA A 47 8.96 -6.18 -11.97
CA ALA A 47 9.43 -6.45 -13.33
C ALA A 47 9.86 -5.18 -14.09
N HIS A 48 9.23 -4.05 -13.77
CA HIS A 48 9.58 -2.72 -14.29
C HIS A 48 9.74 -1.74 -13.14
N VAL A 49 10.97 -1.32 -12.87
CA VAL A 49 11.36 -0.49 -11.72
C VAL A 49 10.52 0.78 -11.61
N THR A 50 10.52 1.62 -12.66
CA THR A 50 9.79 2.90 -12.65
C THR A 50 8.30 2.72 -12.41
N ARG A 51 7.68 1.74 -13.08
CA ARG A 51 6.23 1.50 -12.99
C ARG A 51 5.84 0.95 -11.62
N THR A 52 6.64 0.01 -11.11
CA THR A 52 6.45 -0.60 -9.79
C THR A 52 6.64 0.44 -8.69
N ARG A 53 7.67 1.29 -8.79
CA ARG A 53 7.90 2.40 -7.85
C ARG A 53 6.66 3.28 -7.74
N ARG A 54 6.09 3.73 -8.87
CA ARG A 54 4.89 4.55 -8.87
C ARG A 54 3.71 3.83 -8.21
N GLY A 55 3.48 2.56 -8.56
CA GLY A 55 2.42 1.74 -7.95
C GLY A 55 2.58 1.59 -6.44
N HIS A 56 3.79 1.33 -5.96
CA HIS A 56 4.09 1.16 -4.53
C HIS A 56 4.03 2.49 -3.77
N GLN A 57 4.44 3.61 -4.36
CA GLN A 57 4.31 4.94 -3.74
C GLN A 57 2.84 5.33 -3.53
N ILE A 58 1.99 5.11 -4.54
CA ILE A 58 0.55 5.35 -4.42
C ILE A 58 -0.03 4.44 -3.33
N THR A 59 0.32 3.15 -3.36
CA THR A 59 -0.15 2.17 -2.36
C THR A 59 0.26 2.56 -0.94
N ALA A 60 1.51 2.97 -0.74
CA ALA A 60 2.00 3.40 0.57
C ALA A 60 1.24 4.65 1.08
N ALA A 61 0.98 5.62 0.21
CA ALA A 61 0.18 6.80 0.56
C ALA A 61 -1.25 6.41 0.93
N THR A 62 -1.90 5.56 0.13
CA THR A 62 -3.26 5.07 0.40
C THR A 62 -3.34 4.30 1.73
N LEU A 63 -2.41 3.37 1.97
CA LEU A 63 -2.37 2.60 3.22
C LEU A 63 -2.12 3.49 4.44
N ASN A 64 -1.26 4.51 4.32
CA ASN A 64 -1.02 5.47 5.40
C ASN A 64 -2.28 6.28 5.74
N ILE A 65 -3.03 6.74 4.73
CA ILE A 65 -4.31 7.44 4.93
C ILE A 65 -5.32 6.50 5.60
N LEU A 66 -5.48 5.27 5.09
CA LEU A 66 -6.40 4.29 5.65
C LEU A 66 -6.06 3.95 7.12
N LEU A 67 -4.78 3.78 7.43
CA LEU A 67 -4.31 3.53 8.78
C LEU A 67 -4.60 4.71 9.72
N TYR A 68 -4.38 5.94 9.25
CA TYR A 68 -4.71 7.16 10.01
C TYR A 68 -6.22 7.24 10.29
N SER A 69 -7.05 7.08 9.27
CA SER A 69 -8.52 7.08 9.42
C SER A 69 -9.00 5.99 10.38
N THR A 70 -8.45 4.78 10.27
CA THR A 70 -8.80 3.66 11.16
C THR A 70 -8.41 3.94 12.61
N ARG A 71 -7.23 4.53 12.85
CA ARG A 71 -6.77 4.92 14.19
C ARG A 71 -7.66 6.00 14.81
N LEU A 72 -8.09 6.99 14.02
CA LEU A 72 -9.04 8.00 14.49
C LEU A 72 -10.35 7.36 14.95
N MET A 73 -10.94 6.49 14.13
CA MET A 73 -12.18 5.77 14.48
C MET A 73 -12.01 4.93 15.75
N ALA A 74 -10.90 4.19 15.87
CA ALA A 74 -10.59 3.40 17.06
C ALA A 74 -10.47 4.26 18.33
N ASN A 75 -9.91 5.46 18.22
CA ASN A 75 -9.82 6.41 19.33
C ASN A 75 -11.17 7.06 19.66
N THR A 76 -12.05 7.23 18.68
CA THR A 76 -13.41 7.76 18.89
C THR A 76 -14.26 6.75 19.68
N LEU A 77 -14.11 5.46 19.38
CA LEU A 77 -14.78 4.36 20.08
C LEU A 77 -14.21 4.09 21.49
N LYS A 78 -12.99 4.56 21.79
CA LYS A 78 -12.34 4.43 23.11
C LYS A 78 -12.60 5.61 24.05
N MET A 79 -13.33 6.64 23.63
CA MET A 79 -13.70 7.72 24.54
C MET A 79 -14.66 7.20 25.62
N PRO A 80 -14.36 7.39 26.92
CA PRO A 80 -15.31 7.06 27.97
C PRO A 80 -16.57 7.93 27.78
N LYS A 81 -17.76 7.30 27.84
CA LYS A 81 -19.09 7.94 27.70
C LYS A 81 -19.37 9.11 28.69
N VAL A 82 -18.42 9.49 29.52
CA VAL A 82 -18.55 10.47 30.60
C VAL A 82 -18.51 11.92 30.09
N MET A 83 -18.07 12.17 28.85
CA MET A 83 -17.99 13.53 28.28
C MET A 83 -19.05 13.80 27.20
N VAL A 84 -20.19 13.12 27.26
CA VAL A 84 -21.37 13.44 26.41
C VAL A 84 -22.64 13.64 27.25
N MET A 85 -22.52 13.79 28.57
CA MET A 85 -23.64 14.18 29.42
C MET A 85 -23.17 15.17 30.49
N SER A 86 -23.41 16.46 30.27
CA SER A 86 -24.32 17.31 31.07
C SER A 86 -23.94 18.79 31.00
N PRO A 87 -24.90 19.72 31.17
CA PRO A 87 -26.35 19.53 31.26
C PRO A 87 -27.06 19.68 29.91
#